data_AF-A0A6B3EQK5-F1
#
_entry.id   AF-A0A6B3EQK5-F1
#
_cell.length_a   1.000
_cell.length_b   1.000
_cell.length_c   1.000
_cell.angle_alpha   90.00
_cell.angle_beta   90.00
_cell.angle_gamma   90.00
#
_symmetry.space_group_name_H-M   'P 1'
#
loop_
_entity.id
_entity.type
_entity.pdbx_description
1 polymer ?
#
loop_
_entity_poly.entity_id
_entity_poly.type
_entity_poly.pdbx_seq_one_letter_code
_entity_poly.pdbx_strand_id
1 'polypeptide(L)'
;LIETGGHDLDTGWRRLRRAVESYEGDDVEGLADALLGAVHGPGAEQDTGPLRPLHEDDIAVLLLRRALIGSSSRLRHPRGRRAILSVAQAEPERVAGARRQLRDLLHDWPEREQVDSAVLMCSEMLTNVLVHTEGDALLIASVTGPPGARRMRVEVIDDD
;
A
#
# COMPACT_ATOMS: atom_id res chain seq x y z
N LEU A 1 2.89 17.47 5.55
CA LEU A 1 1.48 17.92 5.40
C LEU A 1 0.64 17.59 6.62
N ILE A 2 0.53 16.31 6.98
CA ILE A 2 -0.19 15.91 8.19
C ILE A 2 0.69 16.12 9.45
N GLU A 3 2.00 15.89 9.31
CA GLU A 3 2.98 16.01 10.40
C GLU A 3 3.99 17.12 10.12
N THR A 4 3.52 18.23 9.55
CA THR A 4 4.37 19.43 9.39
C THR A 4 4.57 20.08 10.77
N GLY A 5 5.79 20.55 11.07
CA GLY A 5 6.16 21.12 12.37
C GLY A 5 5.10 22.07 12.95
N GLY A 6 4.68 21.80 14.19
CA GLY A 6 3.64 22.53 14.89
C GLY A 6 2.22 21.96 14.76
N HIS A 7 1.98 21.02 13.84
CA HIS A 7 0.67 20.39 13.65
C HIS A 7 0.63 18.94 14.14
N ASP A 8 -0.47 18.58 14.79
CA ASP A 8 -0.87 17.21 15.03
C ASP A 8 -1.62 16.62 13.81
N LEU A 9 -1.92 15.33 13.89
CA LEU A 9 -2.62 14.58 12.84
C LEU A 9 -3.94 15.26 12.39
N ASP A 10 -4.70 15.79 13.35
CA ASP A 10 -6.02 16.40 13.10
C ASP A 10 -5.92 17.78 12.43
N THR A 11 -5.00 18.61 12.89
CA THR A 11 -4.73 19.93 12.30
C THR A 11 -4.10 19.79 10.91
N GLY A 12 -3.18 18.84 10.75
CA GLY A 12 -2.60 18.48 9.46
C GLY A 12 -3.62 17.94 8.46
N TRP A 13 -4.58 17.10 8.90
CA TRP A 13 -5.66 16.59 8.05
C TRP A 13 -6.60 17.68 7.55
N ARG A 14 -6.97 18.64 8.42
CA ARG A 14 -7.79 19.79 8.01
C ARG A 14 -7.11 20.67 6.97
N ARG A 15 -5.80 20.86 7.09
CA ARG A 15 -5.01 21.67 6.15
C ARG A 15 -4.93 20.97 4.79
N LEU A 16 -4.66 19.66 4.79
CA LEU A 16 -4.67 18.84 3.58
C LEU A 16 -6.02 18.90 2.86
N ARG A 17 -7.12 18.70 3.58
CA ARG A 17 -8.48 18.75 3.03
C ARG A 17 -8.79 20.10 2.39
N ARG A 18 -8.44 21.22 3.04
CA ARG A 18 -8.64 22.56 2.46
C ARG A 18 -7.84 22.77 1.17
N ALA A 19 -6.58 22.32 1.13
CA ALA A 19 -5.74 22.47 -0.05
C ALA A 19 -6.30 21.69 -1.25
N VAL A 20 -6.81 20.49 -1.01
CA VAL A 20 -7.46 19.67 -2.05
C VAL A 20 -8.81 20.25 -2.47
N GLU A 21 -9.64 20.71 -1.53
CA GLU A 21 -10.96 21.28 -1.83
C GLU A 21 -10.90 22.64 -2.53
N SER A 22 -9.82 23.40 -2.35
CA SER A 22 -9.64 24.72 -2.96
C SER A 22 -8.94 24.65 -4.32
N TYR A 23 -8.45 23.48 -4.75
CA TYR A 23 -7.80 23.32 -6.04
C TYR A 23 -8.85 23.06 -7.12
N GLU A 24 -9.03 24.03 -8.01
CA GLU A 24 -10.01 23.99 -9.10
C GLU A 24 -9.43 23.46 -10.42
N GLY A 25 -8.14 23.08 -10.45
CA GLY A 25 -7.49 22.55 -11.65
C GLY A 25 -7.69 21.04 -11.84
N ASP A 26 -7.37 20.57 -13.04
CA ASP A 26 -7.59 19.17 -13.46
C ASP A 26 -6.28 18.38 -13.59
N ASP A 27 -5.14 19.04 -13.39
CA ASP A 27 -3.81 18.50 -13.62
C ASP A 27 -3.11 18.14 -12.30
N VAL A 28 -2.24 17.12 -12.37
CA VAL A 28 -1.57 16.59 -11.18
C VAL A 28 -0.46 17.52 -10.69
N GLU A 29 0.15 18.26 -11.63
CA GLU A 29 1.27 19.16 -11.34
C GLU A 29 0.79 20.38 -10.53
N GLY A 30 -0.31 21.01 -10.94
CA GLY A 30 -0.95 22.12 -10.23
C GLY A 30 -1.51 21.71 -8.87
N LEU A 31 -2.03 20.48 -8.73
CA LEU A 31 -2.41 19.95 -7.42
C LEU A 31 -1.17 19.78 -6.52
N ALA A 32 -0.07 19.28 -7.07
CA ALA A 32 1.19 19.14 -6.33
C ALA A 32 1.73 20.51 -5.88
N ASP A 33 1.67 21.52 -6.76
CA ASP A 33 2.06 22.90 -6.44
C ASP A 33 1.17 23.53 -5.37
N ALA A 34 -0.15 23.31 -5.43
CA ALA A 34 -1.10 23.80 -4.43
C ALA A 34 -0.82 23.18 -3.04
N LEU A 35 -0.47 21.89 -3.00
CA LEU A 35 -0.11 21.19 -1.77
C LEU A 35 1.23 21.65 -1.22
N LEU A 36 2.22 21.86 -2.10
CA LEU A 36 3.52 22.41 -1.72
C LEU A 36 3.38 23.83 -1.16
N GLY A 37 2.56 24.66 -1.79
CA GLY A 37 2.21 26.01 -1.32
C GLY A 37 1.49 25.99 0.02
N ALA A 38 0.66 24.98 0.29
CA ALA A 38 0.05 24.79 1.61
C ALA A 38 1.05 24.37 2.69
N VAL A 39 2.31 24.02 2.34
CA VAL A 39 3.39 23.70 3.29
C VAL A 39 4.41 24.82 3.41
N HIS A 40 4.80 25.43 2.30
CA HIS A 40 5.93 26.36 2.22
C HIS A 40 5.57 27.74 1.66
N GLY A 41 4.30 28.00 1.34
CA GLY A 41 3.84 29.24 0.72
C GLY A 41 3.61 30.39 1.71
N PRO A 42 3.45 31.63 1.21
CA PRO A 42 3.18 32.79 2.05
C PRO A 42 1.84 32.62 2.79
N GLY A 43 1.90 32.54 4.12
CA GLY A 43 0.78 32.22 5.01
C GLY A 43 0.94 30.92 5.80
N ALA A 44 1.85 30.01 5.39
CA ALA A 44 2.18 28.80 6.16
C ALA A 44 2.79 29.13 7.54
N GLU A 45 3.46 30.28 7.66
CA GLU A 45 4.01 30.81 8.91
C GLU A 45 2.95 31.41 9.84
N GLN A 46 1.72 31.67 9.33
CA GLN A 46 0.61 32.23 10.11
C GLN A 46 -0.30 31.14 10.68
N ASP A 47 -0.32 29.96 10.05
CA ASP A 47 -1.03 28.76 10.52
C ASP A 47 -0.03 27.81 11.18
N THR A 48 0.73 28.27 12.16
CA THR A 48 1.52 27.39 13.03
C THR A 48 0.55 26.68 13.95
N GLY A 49 0.41 25.37 13.81
CA GLY A 49 -0.47 24.57 14.66
C GLY A 49 -0.17 24.70 16.17
N PRO A 50 -0.95 24.01 17.02
CA PRO A 50 -0.92 24.20 18.48
C PRO A 50 0.38 23.73 19.15
N LEU A 51 1.27 23.04 18.44
CA LEU A 51 2.49 22.45 18.98
C LEU A 51 3.69 23.37 18.75
N ARG A 52 4.69 23.27 19.63
CA ARG A 52 5.95 24.02 19.50
C ARG A 52 6.65 23.56 18.19
N PRO A 53 7.14 24.47 17.33
CA PRO A 53 7.78 24.08 16.09
C PRO A 53 9.04 23.25 16.40
N LEU A 54 9.03 21.97 16.03
CA LEU A 54 10.24 21.16 15.98
C LEU A 54 10.81 21.33 14.57
N HIS A 55 12.07 21.74 14.46
CA HIS A 55 12.76 21.79 13.18
C HIS A 55 13.45 20.45 12.96
N GLU A 56 12.79 19.52 12.26
CA GLU A 56 13.37 18.25 11.85
C GLU A 56 12.86 17.89 10.44
N ASP A 57 13.84 17.60 9.57
CA ASP A 57 13.87 17.31 8.12
C ASP A 57 12.55 17.05 7.35
N ASP A 58 12.45 17.72 6.19
CA ASP A 58 11.30 17.69 5.26
C ASP A 58 11.10 16.31 4.57
N ILE A 59 10.02 15.60 4.92
CA ILE A 59 9.51 14.46 4.13
C ILE A 59 8.13 14.79 3.55
N ALA A 60 8.02 14.69 2.23
CA ALA A 60 6.78 14.61 1.45
C ALA A 60 6.64 13.18 0.88
N VAL A 61 5.46 12.60 0.69
CA VAL A 61 4.64 12.68 -0.54
C VAL A 61 3.54 11.61 -0.38
N LEU A 62 2.32 11.82 -0.93
CA LEU A 62 1.55 10.82 -1.70
C LEU A 62 0.16 11.35 -2.02
N LEU A 63 -0.17 11.54 -3.30
CA LEU A 63 -1.56 11.53 -3.74
C LEU A 63 -1.75 10.74 -5.04
N LEU A 64 -2.77 9.89 -4.99
CA LEU A 64 -3.16 8.93 -6.00
C LEU A 64 -4.48 9.40 -6.62
N ARG A 65 -4.52 9.48 -7.95
CA ARG A 65 -5.76 9.73 -8.69
C ARG A 65 -6.31 8.42 -9.22
N ARG A 66 -7.54 8.07 -8.84
CA ARG A 66 -8.34 7.10 -9.59
C ARG A 66 -9.23 7.85 -10.57
N ALA A 67 -8.76 7.99 -11.82
CA ALA A 67 -9.59 8.49 -12.90
C ALA A 67 -10.56 7.38 -13.35
N LEU A 68 -11.86 7.58 -13.14
CA LEU A 68 -12.92 6.88 -13.87
C LEU A 68 -13.52 7.85 -14.88
N ILE A 69 -12.81 8.16 -15.97
CA ILE A 69 -13.36 8.98 -17.05
C ILE A 69 -13.04 8.31 -18.38
N GLY A 70 -14.09 7.73 -18.99
CA GLY A 70 -14.01 6.98 -20.24
C GLY A 70 -14.86 5.70 -20.24
N SER A 71 -16.15 5.79 -19.91
CA SER A 71 -17.10 4.68 -20.10
C SER A 71 -17.37 4.49 -21.59
N SER A 72 -16.55 3.68 -22.29
CA SER A 72 -16.90 3.07 -23.58
C SER A 72 -15.83 2.11 -24.11
N SER A 73 -15.24 1.30 -23.24
CA SER A 73 -14.81 -0.06 -23.57
C SER A 73 -14.44 -0.74 -22.28
N ARG A 74 -14.69 -2.05 -22.20
CA ARG A 74 -14.29 -2.90 -21.08
C ARG A 74 -12.76 -3.07 -21.09
N LEU A 75 -12.01 -2.00 -20.87
CA LEU A 75 -10.67 -2.08 -20.31
C LEU A 75 -10.85 -2.58 -18.87
N ARG A 76 -11.13 -3.88 -18.76
CA ARG A 76 -10.77 -4.66 -17.60
C ARG A 76 -9.29 -4.40 -17.42
N HIS A 77 -8.91 -3.40 -16.61
CA HIS A 77 -7.72 -3.58 -15.80
C HIS A 77 -7.97 -4.94 -15.14
N PRO A 78 -7.19 -5.98 -15.43
CA PRO A 78 -7.41 -7.25 -14.76
C PRO A 78 -7.31 -6.90 -13.29
N ARG A 79 -8.45 -6.98 -12.58
CA ARG A 79 -8.51 -6.74 -11.14
C ARG A 79 -7.43 -7.64 -10.58
N GLY A 80 -6.34 -7.05 -10.12
CA GLY A 80 -5.24 -7.83 -9.57
C GLY A 80 -5.83 -8.72 -8.49
N ARG A 81 -5.49 -10.00 -8.50
CA ARG A 81 -5.99 -10.91 -7.45
C ARG A 81 -5.10 -10.70 -6.23
N ARG A 82 -5.69 -10.55 -5.06
CA ARG A 82 -4.95 -10.39 -3.81
C ARG A 82 -5.48 -11.38 -2.79
N ALA A 83 -4.58 -12.03 -2.06
CA ALA A 83 -4.86 -12.83 -0.90
C ALA A 83 -4.09 -12.26 0.30
N ILE A 84 -4.74 -12.23 1.45
CA ILE A 84 -4.13 -11.86 2.74
C ILE A 84 -4.43 -13.00 3.69
N LEU A 85 -3.39 -13.50 4.34
CA LEU A 85 -3.41 -14.72 5.12
C LEU A 85 -2.62 -14.50 6.39
N SER A 86 -3.28 -14.61 7.54
CA SER A 86 -2.60 -14.69 8.83
C SER A 86 -2.49 -16.16 9.23
N VAL A 87 -1.31 -16.56 9.66
CA VAL A 87 -1.02 -17.87 10.24
C VAL A 87 -0.52 -17.63 11.65
N ALA A 88 -1.27 -18.12 12.64
CA ALA A 88 -0.88 -17.98 14.03
C ALA A 88 0.34 -18.85 14.34
N GLN A 89 1.25 -18.36 15.17
CA GLN A 89 2.44 -19.12 15.60
C GLN A 89 2.06 -20.46 16.23
N ALA A 90 0.95 -20.48 16.98
CA ALA A 90 0.40 -21.67 17.64
C ALA A 90 -0.24 -22.69 16.68
N GLU A 91 -0.41 -22.36 15.39
CA GLU A 91 -1.13 -23.18 14.41
C GLU A 91 -0.33 -23.36 13.09
N PRO A 92 0.92 -23.87 13.13
CA PRO A 92 1.77 -24.00 11.95
C PRO A 92 1.19 -24.94 10.87
N GLU A 93 0.26 -25.83 11.21
CA GLU A 93 -0.48 -26.65 10.25
C GLU A 93 -1.31 -25.82 9.26
N ARG A 94 -1.68 -24.58 9.62
CA ARG A 94 -2.40 -23.66 8.71
C ARG A 94 -1.57 -23.18 7.53
N VAL A 95 -0.25 -23.39 7.52
CA VAL A 95 0.59 -23.21 6.32
C VAL A 95 0.07 -24.05 5.14
N ALA A 96 -0.51 -25.24 5.40
CA ALA A 96 -1.16 -26.02 4.34
C ALA A 96 -2.36 -25.30 3.70
N GLY A 97 -3.10 -24.51 4.49
CA GLY A 97 -4.16 -23.63 4.01
C GLY A 97 -3.63 -22.50 3.14
N ALA A 98 -2.53 -21.87 3.55
CA ALA A 98 -1.86 -20.83 2.78
C ALA A 98 -1.36 -21.37 1.42
N ARG A 99 -0.77 -22.58 1.38
CA ARG A 99 -0.39 -23.24 0.13
C ARG A 99 -1.55 -23.45 -0.84
N ARG A 100 -2.72 -23.85 -0.32
CA ARG A 100 -3.91 -24.05 -1.15
C ARG A 100 -4.41 -22.71 -1.73
N GLN A 101 -4.52 -21.69 -0.90
CA GLN A 101 -4.95 -20.37 -1.35
C GLN A 101 -4.00 -19.73 -2.36
N LEU A 102 -2.68 -19.93 -2.22
CA LEU A 102 -1.70 -19.49 -3.21
C LEU A 102 -1.89 -20.20 -4.55
N ARG A 103 -2.15 -21.51 -4.56
CA ARG A 103 -2.45 -22.25 -5.79
C ARG A 103 -3.74 -21.76 -6.44
N ASP A 104 -4.77 -21.48 -5.66
CA ASP A 104 -6.02 -20.91 -6.17
C ASP A 104 -5.82 -19.49 -6.73
N LEU A 105 -4.98 -18.69 -6.09
CA LEU A 105 -4.60 -17.36 -6.58
C LEU A 105 -3.86 -17.43 -7.92
N LEU A 106 -3.09 -18.49 -8.13
CA LEU A 106 -2.26 -18.74 -9.32
C LEU A 106 -2.88 -19.74 -10.31
N HIS A 107 -4.18 -20.05 -10.20
CA HIS A 107 -4.84 -21.15 -10.93
C HIS A 107 -4.70 -21.12 -12.47
N ASP A 108 -4.42 -19.96 -13.03
CA ASP A 108 -4.29 -19.69 -14.46
C ASP A 108 -2.90 -19.11 -14.80
N TRP A 109 -1.91 -19.36 -13.94
CA TRP A 109 -0.51 -19.13 -14.25
C TRP A 109 -0.05 -20.14 -15.32
N PRO A 110 0.66 -19.70 -16.36
CA PRO A 110 0.96 -20.55 -17.52
C PRO A 110 1.92 -21.70 -17.20
N GLU A 111 2.85 -21.50 -16.27
CA GLU A 111 3.90 -22.47 -15.94
C GLU A 111 3.72 -23.04 -14.53
N ARG A 112 3.50 -24.35 -14.43
CA ARG A 112 3.26 -25.03 -13.15
C ARG A 112 4.47 -25.05 -12.23
N GLU A 113 5.68 -25.20 -12.77
CA GLU A 113 6.92 -25.20 -11.98
C GLU A 113 7.13 -23.85 -11.27
N GLN A 114 6.74 -22.74 -11.89
CA GLN A 114 6.77 -21.42 -11.24
C GLN A 114 5.75 -21.33 -10.09
N VAL A 115 4.56 -21.93 -10.25
CA VAL A 115 3.56 -21.98 -9.17
C VAL A 115 4.07 -22.79 -7.99
N ASP A 116 4.63 -23.98 -8.23
CA ASP A 116 5.17 -24.81 -7.16
C ASP A 116 6.38 -24.14 -6.48
N SER A 117 7.24 -23.47 -7.25
CA SER A 117 8.35 -22.67 -6.71
C SER A 117 7.87 -21.51 -5.84
N ALA A 118 6.85 -20.77 -6.27
CA ALA A 118 6.26 -19.68 -5.50
C ALA A 118 5.60 -20.20 -4.20
N VAL A 119 4.87 -21.31 -4.28
CA VAL A 119 4.22 -21.94 -3.12
C VAL A 119 5.27 -22.45 -2.12
N LEU A 120 6.36 -23.06 -2.60
CA LEU A 120 7.47 -23.50 -1.76
C LEU A 120 8.11 -22.30 -1.06
N MET A 121 8.52 -21.28 -1.81
CA MET A 121 9.15 -20.07 -1.26
C MET A 121 8.26 -19.41 -0.19
N CYS A 122 6.96 -19.24 -0.46
CA CYS A 122 6.04 -18.68 0.54
C CYS A 122 5.89 -19.58 1.78
N SER A 123 5.92 -20.91 1.61
CA SER A 123 5.82 -21.85 2.74
C SER A 123 7.05 -21.81 3.62
N GLU A 124 8.24 -21.73 3.01
CA GLU A 124 9.50 -21.59 3.74
C GLU A 124 9.57 -20.25 4.46
N MET A 125 9.18 -19.15 3.81
CA MET A 125 9.14 -17.83 4.48
C MET A 125 8.16 -17.78 5.65
N LEU A 126 6.95 -18.33 5.48
CA LEU A 126 5.99 -18.47 6.58
C LEU A 126 6.57 -19.32 7.71
N THR A 127 7.18 -20.46 7.39
CA THR A 127 7.77 -21.35 8.40
C THR A 127 8.92 -20.66 9.13
N ASN A 128 9.75 -19.89 8.43
CA ASN A 128 10.84 -19.13 9.04
C ASN A 128 10.31 -18.12 10.06
N VAL A 129 9.23 -17.38 9.74
CA VAL A 129 8.59 -16.49 10.72
C VAL A 129 8.10 -17.31 11.92
N LEU A 130 7.25 -18.32 11.70
CA LEU A 130 6.63 -19.08 12.78
C LEU A 130 7.63 -19.81 13.71
N VAL A 131 8.79 -20.20 13.18
CA VAL A 131 9.83 -20.94 13.92
C VAL A 131 10.87 -20.02 14.56
N HIS A 132 11.14 -18.85 13.97
CA HIS A 132 12.27 -18.01 14.36
C HIS A 132 11.89 -16.63 14.91
N THR A 133 10.59 -16.26 14.92
CA THR A 133 10.08 -15.06 15.59
C THR A 133 9.09 -15.43 16.70
N GLU A 134 8.72 -14.48 17.55
CA GLU A 134 7.76 -14.69 18.65
C GLU A 134 6.32 -14.28 18.27
N GLY A 135 6.05 -14.14 16.96
CA GLY A 135 4.81 -13.57 16.44
C GLY A 135 4.13 -14.38 15.34
N ASP A 136 2.91 -13.95 15.00
CA ASP A 136 2.14 -14.50 13.90
C ASP A 136 2.75 -14.09 12.55
N ALA A 137 2.48 -14.88 11.51
CA ALA A 137 2.94 -14.59 10.15
C ALA A 137 1.80 -14.04 9.29
N LEU A 138 2.01 -12.87 8.68
CA LEU A 138 1.09 -12.28 7.70
C LEU A 138 1.66 -12.41 6.28
N LEU A 139 1.00 -13.20 5.44
CA LEU A 139 1.29 -13.33 4.01
C LEU A 139 0.33 -12.45 3.19
N ILE A 140 0.88 -11.54 2.39
CA ILE A 140 0.16 -10.76 1.39
C ILE A 140 0.68 -11.16 0.01
N ALA A 141 -0.17 -11.80 -0.79
CA ALA A 141 0.15 -12.17 -2.16
C ALA A 141 -0.73 -11.40 -3.14
N SER A 142 -0.13 -10.80 -4.17
CA SER A 142 -0.85 -10.06 -5.21
C SER A 142 -0.39 -10.47 -6.60
N VAL A 143 -1.34 -10.65 -7.51
CA VAL A 143 -1.10 -10.99 -8.91
C VAL A 143 -1.67 -9.89 -9.78
N THR A 144 -0.82 -9.27 -10.59
CA THR A 144 -1.17 -8.14 -11.47
C THR A 144 -0.76 -8.44 -12.92
N GLY A 145 -1.23 -7.61 -13.85
CA GLY A 145 -0.93 -7.75 -15.27
C GLY A 145 -1.90 -8.67 -16.02
N PRO A 146 -1.91 -8.59 -17.37
CA PRO A 146 -2.77 -9.41 -18.21
C PRO A 146 -2.30 -10.88 -18.23
N PRO A 147 -3.16 -11.84 -18.65
CA PRO A 147 -2.73 -13.21 -18.92
C PRO A 147 -1.51 -13.22 -19.86
N GLY A 148 -0.50 -14.04 -19.55
CA GLY A 148 0.76 -14.13 -20.29
C GLY A 148 1.85 -13.13 -19.88
N ALA A 149 1.51 -12.04 -19.18
CA ALA A 149 2.49 -11.07 -18.65
C ALA A 149 2.26 -10.78 -17.16
N ARG A 150 1.80 -11.81 -16.44
CA ARG A 150 1.46 -11.67 -15.02
C ARG A 150 2.70 -11.48 -14.17
N ARG A 151 2.54 -10.70 -13.10
CA ARG A 151 3.53 -10.55 -12.05
C ARG A 151 2.90 -10.87 -10.71
N MET A 152 3.63 -11.65 -9.92
CA MET A 152 3.28 -11.92 -8.53
C MET A 152 4.19 -11.09 -7.63
N ARG A 153 3.62 -10.46 -6.62
CA ARG A 153 4.34 -9.83 -5.51
C ARG A 153 3.88 -10.49 -4.22
N VAL A 154 4.85 -10.86 -3.39
CA VAL A 154 4.63 -11.49 -2.09
C VAL A 154 5.31 -10.65 -1.04
N GLU A 155 4.61 -10.43 0.06
CA GLU A 155 5.14 -9.86 1.30
C GLU A 155 4.82 -10.83 2.42
N VAL A 156 5.80 -11.11 3.28
CA VAL A 156 5.64 -11.88 4.51
C VAL A 156 6.15 -10.99 5.63
N ILE A 157 5.31 -10.77 6.63
CA ILE A 157 5.54 -9.85 7.75
C ILE A 157 5.37 -10.65 9.04
N ASP A 158 6.30 -10.49 9.98
CA ASP A 158 6.12 -10.90 11.37
C ASP A 158 5.44 -9.77 12.14
N ASP A 159 4.63 -10.11 13.15
CA ASP A 159 3.86 -9.14 13.95
C ASP A 159 4.62 -8.64 15.20
N ASP A 160 5.96 -8.67 15.16
CA ASP A 160 6.87 -8.30 16.26
C ASP A 160 7.38 -6.84 16.16
#